data_AF-A0A9E1BI79-F1
#
_entry.id   AF-A0A9E1BI79-F1
#
_cell.length_a   1.000
_cell.length_b   1.000
_cell.length_c   1.000
_cell.angle_alpha   90.00
_cell.angle_beta   90.00
_cell.angle_gamma   90.00
#
_symmetry.space_group_name_H-M   'P 1'
#
loop_
_entity.id
_entity.type
_entity.pdbx_description
1 polymer ?
#
loop_
_entity_poly.entity_id
_entity_poly.type
_entity_poly.pdbx_seq_one_letter_code
_entity_poly.pdbx_strand_id
1 'polypeptide(L)'
;MTNADDTVFLPIAVTYLRASGTSGTAEGELIITPASAERLRGYNLYWGSESENKLANFTKIAAIESDGSREIRYQFPDGLLIPEGAAKLLLFPLIYLPNTKTFYEADCFVSLEVGAEPFRSKKEKRCTFVVVTDLHITADPAHAHNVHLTNCFSEIVRLAPEALGIMCAGDTTNHGYPEEWERFTALWEKAIQTGLPPMYFAVGNHDIHFYKYQNELGFQTDFETQKATFLRYTHTDSADFYHYNMIEGRYFIFLGPDRTIDPGECDCYVHISEKQQKWLTALLEEAWRQNAPAYLFLHQPLRETVSGSLCSLNPSIQSWNGVIEDAALRAITDRFPNLVMFTGHTHWKFDSIQPVLPGRGKTCSYVNAASVAYLWTDKNGTLENENDSPELGSEGLFVDEYDDFILLRGYDFAAGKWSASAQFLLETPTANNNGQTY
;
A
#
# COMPACT_ATOMS: atom_id res chain seq x y z
N MET A 1 -39.61 -1.45 -0.92
CA MET A 1 -40.35 -0.58 -1.87
C MET A 1 -39.84 -0.95 -3.24
N THR A 2 -40.74 -1.30 -4.14
CA THR A 2 -40.47 -1.72 -5.52
C THR A 2 -39.57 -0.69 -6.20
N ASN A 3 -38.35 -1.10 -6.57
CA ASN A 3 -37.39 -0.22 -7.24
C ASN A 3 -38.09 0.42 -8.44
N ALA A 4 -38.10 1.75 -8.48
CA ALA A 4 -38.24 2.45 -9.74
C ALA A 4 -37.21 1.86 -10.71
N ASP A 5 -37.48 1.93 -12.01
CA ASP A 5 -36.55 1.43 -13.01
C ASP A 5 -35.18 2.13 -12.87
N ASP A 6 -34.23 1.47 -12.18
CA ASP A 6 -32.92 2.05 -11.85
C ASP A 6 -32.07 2.25 -13.12
N THR A 7 -32.53 1.78 -14.29
CA THR A 7 -31.88 2.01 -15.58
C THR A 7 -31.77 3.50 -15.93
N VAL A 8 -32.61 4.36 -15.34
CA VAL A 8 -32.49 5.83 -15.48
C VAL A 8 -31.17 6.39 -14.92
N PHE A 9 -30.45 5.63 -14.09
CA PHE A 9 -29.15 6.00 -13.53
C PHE A 9 -27.97 5.44 -14.33
N LEU A 10 -28.21 4.60 -15.34
CA LEU A 10 -27.16 4.12 -16.23
C LEU A 10 -26.55 5.29 -16.99
N PRO A 11 -25.21 5.31 -17.18
CA PRO A 11 -24.57 6.37 -17.94
C PRO A 11 -25.12 6.42 -19.37
N ILE A 12 -25.22 7.64 -19.91
CA ILE A 12 -25.69 7.90 -21.28
C ILE A 12 -24.73 7.26 -22.28
N ALA A 13 -23.43 7.31 -21.98
CA ALA A 13 -22.38 6.68 -22.77
C ALA A 13 -21.21 6.31 -21.86
N VAL A 14 -20.52 5.22 -22.21
CA VAL A 14 -19.23 4.85 -21.61
C VAL A 14 -18.29 4.39 -22.71
N THR A 15 -17.06 4.88 -22.69
CA THR A 15 -16.01 4.46 -23.62
C THR A 15 -14.75 4.13 -22.83
N TYR A 16 -14.19 2.94 -23.07
CA TYR A 16 -12.88 2.57 -22.56
C TYR A 16 -11.84 2.71 -23.66
N LEU A 17 -10.93 3.67 -23.50
CA LEU A 17 -9.81 3.93 -24.38
C LEU A 17 -8.56 3.26 -23.81
N ARG A 18 -8.39 1.96 -24.08
CA ARG A 18 -7.18 1.23 -23.65
C ARG A 18 -5.95 1.70 -24.41
N ALA A 19 -4.83 1.83 -23.69
CA ALA A 19 -3.52 2.02 -24.28
C ALA A 19 -3.17 0.85 -25.23
N SER A 20 -2.61 1.17 -26.39
CA SER A 20 -2.18 0.18 -27.37
C SER A 20 -0.84 -0.46 -26.98
N GLY A 21 -0.68 -1.77 -27.22
CA GLY A 21 0.61 -2.46 -27.09
C GLY A 21 0.91 -3.04 -25.70
N THR A 22 0.02 -2.86 -24.72
CA THR A 22 0.14 -3.43 -23.38
C THR A 22 -0.76 -4.66 -23.25
N SER A 23 -0.17 -5.86 -23.34
CA SER A 23 -0.90 -7.11 -23.08
C SER A 23 -0.95 -7.35 -21.58
N GLY A 24 -2.11 -7.76 -21.04
CA GLY A 24 -2.27 -8.08 -19.63
C GLY A 24 -2.43 -6.88 -18.69
N THR A 25 -2.40 -5.64 -19.18
CA THR A 25 -2.61 -4.43 -18.36
C THR A 25 -3.88 -3.67 -18.76
N ALA A 26 -4.43 -2.96 -17.78
CA ALA A 26 -5.65 -2.16 -17.86
C ALA A 26 -5.39 -0.70 -18.26
N GLU A 27 -4.15 -0.36 -18.62
CA GLU A 27 -3.73 1.02 -18.90
C GLU A 27 -4.64 1.70 -19.92
N GLY A 28 -5.04 2.93 -19.62
CA GLY A 28 -5.93 3.72 -20.46
C GLY A 28 -6.91 4.54 -19.63
N GLU A 29 -7.93 5.04 -20.30
CA GLU A 29 -8.91 5.94 -19.74
C GLU A 29 -10.33 5.39 -19.91
N LEU A 30 -11.12 5.42 -18.85
CA LEU A 30 -12.57 5.23 -18.90
C LEU A 30 -13.26 6.59 -18.93
N ILE A 31 -13.95 6.88 -20.01
CA ILE A 31 -14.74 8.10 -20.20
C ILE A 31 -16.20 7.76 -19.97
N ILE A 32 -16.83 8.43 -19.00
CA ILE A 32 -18.23 8.20 -18.61
C ILE A 32 -19.02 9.49 -18.83
N THR A 33 -20.07 9.43 -19.64
CA THR A 33 -21.11 10.46 -19.70
C THR A 33 -22.23 10.05 -18.74
N PRO A 34 -22.33 10.67 -17.55
CA PRO A 34 -23.27 10.21 -16.52
C PRO A 34 -24.73 10.47 -16.92
N ALA A 35 -25.64 9.75 -16.27
CA ALA A 35 -27.06 10.09 -16.31
C ALA A 35 -27.31 11.45 -15.63
N SER A 36 -28.19 12.26 -16.21
CA SER A 36 -28.69 13.46 -15.55
C SER A 36 -29.79 13.07 -14.56
N ALA A 37 -29.38 12.65 -13.36
CA ALA A 37 -30.29 12.20 -12.31
C ALA A 37 -29.85 12.73 -10.94
N GLU A 38 -30.75 13.44 -10.25
CA GLU A 38 -30.47 14.13 -8.97
C GLU A 38 -29.90 13.21 -7.88
N ARG A 39 -30.26 11.93 -7.90
CA ARG A 39 -29.84 10.93 -6.91
C ARG A 39 -28.56 10.18 -7.29
N LEU A 40 -28.05 10.34 -8.51
CA LEU A 40 -26.77 9.74 -8.90
C LEU A 40 -25.64 10.38 -8.10
N ARG A 41 -24.70 9.57 -7.61
CA ARG A 41 -23.49 10.04 -6.92
C ARG A 41 -22.20 9.53 -7.53
N GLY A 42 -22.31 8.70 -8.56
CA GLY A 42 -21.15 8.07 -9.16
C GLY A 42 -21.43 6.67 -9.64
N TYR A 43 -20.35 5.93 -9.80
CA TYR A 43 -20.34 4.57 -10.29
C TYR A 43 -19.29 3.74 -9.56
N ASN A 44 -19.64 2.51 -9.20
CA ASN A 44 -18.67 1.52 -8.76
C ASN A 44 -18.20 0.71 -9.96
N LEU A 45 -16.88 0.62 -10.12
CA LEU A 45 -16.22 -0.08 -11.21
C LEU A 45 -15.67 -1.41 -10.71
N TYR A 46 -15.93 -2.50 -11.43
CA TYR A 46 -15.47 -3.86 -11.10
C TYR A 46 -14.89 -4.59 -12.31
N TRP A 47 -14.00 -5.55 -12.03
CA TRP A 47 -13.68 -6.62 -12.96
C TRP A 47 -14.87 -7.59 -13.09
N GLY A 48 -15.25 -7.92 -14.32
CA GLY A 48 -16.32 -8.86 -14.65
C GLY A 48 -15.84 -10.05 -15.45
N SER A 49 -16.47 -11.20 -15.25
CA SER A 49 -16.29 -12.41 -16.07
C SER A 49 -16.95 -12.26 -17.44
N GLU A 50 -16.71 -13.20 -18.37
CA GLU A 50 -17.41 -13.26 -19.67
C GLU A 50 -18.93 -13.31 -19.51
N SER A 51 -19.41 -13.98 -18.46
CA SER A 51 -20.83 -14.07 -18.10
C SER A 51 -21.34 -12.84 -17.33
N GLU A 52 -20.57 -11.75 -17.30
CA GLU A 52 -20.94 -10.45 -16.70
C GLU A 52 -21.19 -10.48 -15.18
N ASN A 53 -20.66 -11.50 -14.50
CA ASN A 53 -20.62 -11.51 -13.03
C ASN A 53 -19.37 -10.81 -12.52
N LYS A 54 -19.50 -10.01 -11.46
CA LYS A 54 -18.35 -9.48 -10.69
C LYS A 54 -17.41 -10.62 -10.31
N LEU A 55 -16.10 -10.41 -10.41
CA LEU A 55 -15.14 -11.40 -9.92
C LEU A 55 -15.21 -11.49 -8.40
N ALA A 56 -15.65 -12.65 -7.89
CA ALA A 56 -16.03 -12.82 -6.48
C ALA A 56 -14.90 -12.55 -5.48
N ASN A 57 -13.65 -12.89 -5.85
CA ASN A 57 -12.48 -12.79 -4.99
C ASN A 57 -11.79 -11.43 -5.04
N PHE A 58 -12.33 -10.48 -5.81
CA PHE A 58 -11.76 -9.15 -5.98
C PHE A 58 -12.67 -8.08 -5.37
N THR A 59 -12.06 -7.02 -4.86
CA THR A 59 -12.76 -5.80 -4.44
C THR A 59 -13.26 -5.01 -5.66
N LYS A 60 -13.82 -3.82 -5.43
CA LYS A 60 -14.05 -2.82 -6.49
C LYS A 60 -12.70 -2.31 -7.00
N ILE A 61 -12.62 -2.00 -8.29
CA ILE A 61 -11.47 -1.28 -8.87
C ILE A 61 -11.47 0.14 -8.33
N ALA A 62 -12.61 0.84 -8.46
CA ALA A 62 -12.75 2.21 -8.02
C ALA A 62 -14.20 2.58 -7.69
N ALA A 63 -14.37 3.57 -6.80
CA ALA A 63 -15.62 4.31 -6.62
C ALA A 63 -15.50 5.70 -7.29
N ILE A 64 -16.04 5.81 -8.49
CA ILE A 64 -15.94 6.98 -9.35
C ILE A 64 -17.08 7.95 -9.03
N GLU A 65 -16.78 9.16 -8.58
CA GLU A 65 -17.83 10.12 -8.22
C GLU A 65 -18.42 10.86 -9.42
N SER A 66 -19.69 11.21 -9.28
CA SER A 66 -20.42 12.01 -10.25
C SER A 66 -21.42 12.92 -9.54
N ASP A 67 -21.45 14.19 -9.92
CA ASP A 67 -22.58 15.09 -9.63
C ASP A 67 -23.69 15.01 -10.70
N GLY A 68 -23.56 14.11 -11.66
CA GLY A 68 -24.49 13.92 -12.78
C GLY A 68 -24.44 15.01 -13.86
N SER A 69 -23.51 15.97 -13.77
CA SER A 69 -23.50 17.16 -14.62
C SER A 69 -22.36 17.23 -15.65
N ARG A 70 -21.30 16.43 -15.48
CA ARG A 70 -20.07 16.48 -16.30
C ARG A 70 -19.60 15.11 -16.74
N GLU A 71 -18.93 15.07 -17.88
CA GLU A 71 -18.14 13.92 -18.30
C GLU A 71 -17.06 13.61 -17.24
N ILE A 72 -16.90 12.33 -16.93
CA ILE A 72 -15.91 11.84 -15.98
C ILE A 72 -14.83 11.09 -16.74
N ARG A 73 -13.59 11.31 -16.33
CA ARG A 73 -12.39 10.66 -16.87
C ARG A 73 -11.68 9.95 -15.74
N TYR A 74 -11.80 8.63 -15.72
CA TYR A 74 -11.07 7.79 -14.79
C TYR A 74 -9.85 7.20 -15.49
N GLN A 75 -8.66 7.53 -14.96
CA GLN A 75 -7.40 6.99 -15.46
C GLN A 75 -7.07 5.73 -14.69
N PHE A 76 -6.88 4.62 -15.39
CA PHE A 76 -6.37 3.41 -14.74
C PHE A 76 -4.91 3.62 -14.34
N PRO A 77 -4.50 3.16 -13.15
CA PRO A 77 -3.11 3.21 -12.75
C PRO A 77 -2.19 2.55 -13.79
N ASP A 78 -1.06 3.18 -14.03
CA ASP A 78 -0.01 2.69 -14.90
C ASP A 78 0.46 1.29 -14.44
N GLY A 79 0.56 0.34 -15.37
CA GLY A 79 0.94 -1.04 -15.07
C GLY A 79 -0.08 -1.88 -14.29
N LEU A 80 -1.31 -1.39 -14.04
CA LEU A 80 -2.35 -2.20 -13.38
C LEU A 80 -2.69 -3.42 -14.23
N LEU A 81 -2.54 -4.62 -13.66
CA LEU A 81 -2.80 -5.88 -14.33
C LEU A 81 -4.30 -6.17 -14.41
N ILE A 82 -4.72 -6.76 -15.52
CA ILE A 82 -6.04 -7.37 -15.67
C ILE A 82 -5.97 -8.74 -14.97
N PRO A 83 -6.74 -8.97 -13.90
CA PRO A 83 -6.65 -10.22 -13.14
C PRO A 83 -7.21 -11.40 -13.91
N GLU A 84 -6.74 -12.60 -13.57
CA GLU A 84 -7.24 -13.83 -14.17
C GLU A 84 -8.76 -13.97 -14.00
N GLY A 85 -9.45 -14.30 -15.11
CA GLY A 85 -10.90 -14.42 -15.18
C GLY A 85 -11.63 -13.13 -15.56
N ALA A 86 -10.96 -11.98 -15.61
CA ALA A 86 -11.55 -10.74 -16.08
C ALA A 86 -11.66 -10.74 -17.62
N ALA A 87 -12.86 -10.46 -18.12
CA ALA A 87 -13.12 -10.19 -19.53
C ALA A 87 -13.83 -8.84 -19.73
N LYS A 88 -14.49 -8.35 -18.68
CA LYS A 88 -15.35 -7.17 -18.71
C LYS A 88 -14.95 -6.13 -17.67
N LEU A 89 -15.27 -4.88 -17.96
CA LEU A 89 -15.44 -3.82 -16.97
C LEU A 89 -16.93 -3.66 -16.70
N LEU A 90 -17.33 -3.76 -15.44
CA LEU A 90 -18.72 -3.60 -15.02
C LEU A 90 -18.88 -2.31 -14.23
N LEU A 91 -19.79 -1.45 -14.67
CA LEU A 91 -20.02 -0.13 -14.10
C LEU A 91 -21.44 -0.05 -13.52
N PHE A 92 -21.53 -0.01 -12.19
CA PHE A 92 -22.80 0.01 -11.46
C PHE A 92 -23.08 1.41 -10.92
N PRO A 93 -24.26 2.01 -11.17
CA PRO A 93 -24.63 3.30 -10.58
C PRO A 93 -24.65 3.27 -9.05
N LEU A 94 -24.05 4.30 -8.44
CA LEU A 94 -24.14 4.57 -7.00
C LEU A 94 -25.19 5.66 -6.77
N ILE A 95 -26.24 5.31 -6.02
CA ILE A 95 -27.44 6.12 -5.84
C ILE A 95 -27.56 6.55 -4.38
N TYR A 96 -27.78 7.83 -4.14
CA TYR A 96 -28.12 8.36 -2.83
C TYR A 96 -29.62 8.20 -2.54
N LEU A 97 -29.93 7.77 -1.32
CA LEU A 97 -31.29 7.62 -0.79
C LEU A 97 -31.54 8.72 0.26
N PRO A 98 -32.18 9.85 -0.09
CA PRO A 98 -32.37 10.97 0.85
C PRO A 98 -33.14 10.59 2.12
N ASN A 99 -34.10 9.65 2.01
CA ASN A 99 -34.95 9.24 3.11
C ASN A 99 -34.18 8.53 4.23
N THR A 100 -33.17 7.74 3.87
CA THR A 100 -32.33 6.97 4.81
C THR A 100 -30.96 7.60 5.02
N LYS A 101 -30.59 8.59 4.20
CA LYS A 101 -29.24 9.17 4.13
C LYS A 101 -28.17 8.11 3.89
N THR A 102 -28.48 7.12 3.07
CA THR A 102 -27.56 6.03 2.71
C THR A 102 -27.29 6.02 1.22
N PHE A 103 -26.21 5.34 0.83
CA PHE A 103 -25.91 5.03 -0.55
C PHE A 103 -26.34 3.60 -0.87
N TYR A 104 -26.73 3.37 -2.11
CA TYR A 104 -27.15 2.09 -2.64
C TYR A 104 -26.54 1.91 -4.03
N GLU A 105 -25.96 0.75 -4.27
CA GLU A 105 -25.50 0.37 -5.61
C GLU A 105 -26.66 -0.30 -6.35
N ALA A 106 -26.95 0.16 -7.56
CA ALA A 106 -28.03 -0.40 -8.38
C ALA A 106 -27.70 -1.83 -8.86
N ASP A 107 -28.73 -2.64 -9.13
CA ASP A 107 -28.54 -3.98 -9.71
C ASP A 107 -28.24 -3.93 -11.22
N CYS A 108 -28.64 -2.85 -11.90
CA CYS A 108 -28.34 -2.63 -13.31
C CYS A 108 -26.92 -2.07 -13.52
N PHE A 109 -26.29 -2.41 -14.64
CA PHE A 109 -24.92 -1.98 -14.95
C PHE A 109 -24.69 -1.81 -16.45
N VAL A 110 -23.60 -1.14 -16.79
CA VAL A 110 -22.99 -1.18 -18.12
C VAL A 110 -21.82 -2.15 -18.12
N SER A 111 -21.72 -2.95 -19.18
CA SER A 111 -20.65 -3.92 -19.41
C SER A 111 -19.84 -3.50 -20.63
N LEU A 112 -18.52 -3.48 -20.50
CA LEU A 112 -17.57 -3.16 -21.57
C LEU A 112 -16.56 -4.29 -21.68
N GLU A 113 -16.14 -4.62 -22.90
CA GLU A 113 -14.99 -5.51 -23.09
C GLU A 113 -13.72 -4.85 -22.57
N VAL A 114 -12.90 -5.59 -21.82
CA VAL A 114 -11.53 -5.17 -21.50
C VAL A 114 -10.67 -5.18 -22.78
N GLY A 115 -10.96 -6.13 -23.68
CA GLY A 115 -10.34 -6.24 -25.01
C GLY A 115 -8.88 -6.69 -24.99
N ALA A 116 -8.38 -7.17 -23.85
CA ALA A 116 -7.04 -7.72 -23.68
C ALA A 116 -7.13 -9.00 -22.86
N GLU A 117 -6.23 -9.93 -23.14
CA GLU A 117 -6.08 -11.14 -22.33
C GLU A 117 -5.62 -10.76 -20.92
N PRO A 118 -6.19 -11.38 -19.86
CA PRO A 118 -5.68 -11.26 -18.51
C PRO A 118 -4.20 -11.58 -18.38
N PHE A 119 -3.55 -10.97 -17.39
CA PHE A 119 -2.21 -11.37 -17.04
C PHE A 119 -2.19 -12.82 -16.52
N ARG A 120 -1.32 -13.63 -17.11
CA ARG A 120 -1.02 -14.99 -16.65
C ARG A 120 0.48 -15.21 -16.71
N SER A 121 1.10 -15.39 -15.54
CA SER A 121 2.49 -15.85 -15.51
C SER A 121 2.57 -17.31 -15.94
N LYS A 122 3.46 -17.60 -16.91
CA LYS A 122 3.85 -18.97 -17.27
C LYS A 122 5.13 -19.42 -16.56
N LYS A 123 5.70 -18.55 -15.72
CA LYS A 123 6.96 -18.79 -15.01
C LYS A 123 6.69 -19.35 -13.62
N GLU A 124 7.66 -20.08 -13.11
CA GLU A 124 7.61 -20.58 -11.74
C GLU A 124 7.90 -19.45 -10.77
N LYS A 125 7.06 -19.35 -9.73
CA LYS A 125 7.26 -18.40 -8.64
C LYS A 125 8.44 -18.89 -7.79
N ARG A 126 9.42 -18.02 -7.55
CA ARG A 126 10.59 -18.33 -6.71
C ARG A 126 10.25 -18.32 -5.23
N CYS A 127 9.55 -17.29 -4.78
CA CYS A 127 9.12 -17.15 -3.40
C CYS A 127 7.98 -16.14 -3.27
N THR A 128 7.41 -16.08 -2.06
CA THR A 128 6.50 -15.00 -1.63
C THR A 128 7.04 -14.40 -0.34
N PHE A 129 6.93 -13.08 -0.18
CA PHE A 129 6.95 -12.43 1.13
C PHE A 129 5.76 -11.48 1.22
N VAL A 130 5.39 -11.11 2.44
CA VAL A 130 4.25 -10.20 2.68
C VAL A 130 4.80 -8.86 3.17
N VAL A 131 4.17 -7.77 2.75
CA VAL A 131 4.45 -6.43 3.26
C VAL A 131 3.19 -5.89 3.93
N VAL A 132 3.33 -5.49 5.18
CA VAL A 132 2.29 -4.82 5.97
C VAL A 132 2.89 -3.60 6.62
N THR A 133 2.08 -2.69 7.13
CA THR A 133 2.54 -1.48 7.81
C THR A 133 1.38 -0.86 8.59
N ASP A 134 1.69 0.09 9.46
CA ASP A 134 0.71 0.93 10.13
C ASP A 134 -0.33 0.06 10.86
N LEU A 135 0.16 -0.81 11.75
CA LEU A 135 -0.64 -1.74 12.54
C LEU A 135 -1.38 -1.01 13.67
N HIS A 136 -0.80 0.09 14.17
CA HIS A 136 -1.36 0.97 15.20
C HIS A 136 -2.00 0.21 16.36
N ILE A 137 -1.27 -0.77 16.91
CA ILE A 137 -1.77 -1.55 18.03
C ILE A 137 -2.04 -0.64 19.22
N THR A 138 -3.22 -0.83 19.81
CA THR A 138 -3.69 -0.07 20.96
C THR A 138 -3.82 -0.98 22.18
N ALA A 139 -3.88 -0.40 23.37
CA ALA A 139 -4.04 -1.16 24.61
C ALA A 139 -5.39 -1.91 24.69
N ASP A 140 -6.45 -1.37 24.07
CA ASP A 140 -7.81 -1.94 24.09
C ASP A 140 -7.91 -3.18 23.18
N PRO A 141 -8.13 -4.39 23.72
CA PRO A 141 -8.26 -5.60 22.92
C PRO A 141 -9.36 -5.54 21.84
N ALA A 142 -10.42 -4.78 22.08
CA ALA A 142 -11.58 -4.71 21.19
C ALA A 142 -11.45 -3.61 20.13
N HIS A 143 -10.36 -2.85 20.14
CA HIS A 143 -10.13 -1.80 19.16
C HIS A 143 -10.08 -2.36 17.74
N ALA A 144 -10.64 -1.62 16.78
CA ALA A 144 -10.72 -2.06 15.38
C ALA A 144 -9.34 -2.43 14.80
N HIS A 145 -8.29 -1.69 15.15
CA HIS A 145 -6.90 -1.96 14.71
C HIS A 145 -6.43 -3.37 15.13
N ASN A 146 -6.71 -3.77 16.37
CA ASN A 146 -6.31 -5.06 16.91
C ASN A 146 -7.11 -6.21 16.26
N VAL A 147 -8.37 -5.97 15.93
CA VAL A 147 -9.22 -6.90 15.15
C VAL A 147 -8.68 -7.04 13.73
N HIS A 148 -8.33 -5.93 13.08
CA HIS A 148 -7.73 -5.93 11.75
C HIS A 148 -6.40 -6.70 11.72
N LEU A 149 -5.51 -6.50 12.69
CA LEU A 149 -4.26 -7.28 12.77
C LEU A 149 -4.54 -8.78 12.91
N THR A 150 -5.53 -9.16 13.73
CA THR A 150 -5.92 -10.57 13.90
C THR A 150 -6.42 -11.19 12.60
N ASN A 151 -7.23 -10.45 11.83
CA ASN A 151 -7.69 -10.89 10.51
C ASN A 151 -6.54 -10.97 9.51
N CYS A 152 -5.67 -9.97 9.49
CA CYS A 152 -4.46 -9.94 8.66
C CYS A 152 -3.59 -11.18 8.88
N PHE A 153 -3.24 -11.49 10.13
CA PHE A 153 -2.48 -12.70 10.46
C PHE A 153 -3.18 -13.98 10.01
N SER A 154 -4.49 -14.09 10.24
CA SER A 154 -5.26 -15.27 9.84
C SER A 154 -5.27 -15.47 8.32
N GLU A 155 -5.41 -14.38 7.57
CA GLU A 155 -5.39 -14.40 6.10
C GLU A 155 -3.98 -14.70 5.55
N ILE A 156 -2.92 -14.17 6.16
CA ILE A 156 -1.53 -14.49 5.78
C ILE A 156 -1.25 -15.99 6.00
N VAL A 157 -1.62 -16.55 7.15
CA VAL A 157 -1.49 -18.00 7.42
C VAL A 157 -2.26 -18.83 6.38
N ARG A 158 -3.45 -18.36 5.98
CA ARG A 158 -4.29 -19.06 5.00
C ARG A 158 -3.72 -18.99 3.57
N LEU A 159 -3.16 -17.86 3.17
CA LEU A 159 -2.80 -17.56 1.79
C LEU A 159 -1.33 -17.80 1.46
N ALA A 160 -0.43 -17.56 2.42
CA ALA A 160 1.01 -17.70 2.23
C ALA A 160 1.70 -18.23 3.51
N PRO A 161 1.35 -19.44 4.00
CA PRO A 161 1.99 -20.03 5.17
C PRO A 161 3.50 -20.27 4.97
N GLU A 162 3.93 -20.44 3.71
CA GLU A 162 5.33 -20.64 3.31
C GLU A 162 6.01 -19.33 2.86
N ALA A 163 5.45 -18.16 3.19
CA ALA A 163 6.12 -16.90 2.88
C ALA A 163 7.48 -16.82 3.59
N LEU A 164 8.49 -16.24 2.94
CA LEU A 164 9.82 -16.05 3.53
C LEU A 164 9.78 -15.21 4.80
N GLY A 165 8.79 -14.32 4.89
CA GLY A 165 8.50 -13.52 6.06
C GLY A 165 7.46 -12.45 5.76
N ILE A 166 7.12 -11.71 6.80
CA ILE A 166 6.25 -10.53 6.77
C ILE A 166 7.13 -9.34 7.13
N MET A 167 7.25 -8.40 6.20
CA MET A 167 8.04 -7.18 6.36
C MET A 167 7.09 -6.07 6.79
N CYS A 168 7.19 -5.64 8.05
CA CYS A 168 6.42 -4.55 8.61
C CYS A 168 7.15 -3.22 8.34
N ALA A 169 6.57 -2.31 7.57
CA ALA A 169 7.18 -1.03 7.21
C ALA A 169 6.91 0.09 8.24
N GLY A 170 6.79 -0.25 9.53
CA GLY A 170 6.67 0.72 10.63
C GLY A 170 5.26 0.88 11.21
N ASP A 171 5.18 1.68 12.27
CA ASP A 171 3.98 1.99 13.06
C ASP A 171 3.28 0.73 13.55
N THR A 172 4.05 -0.10 14.24
CA THR A 172 3.55 -1.32 14.89
C THR A 172 2.61 -0.96 16.05
N THR A 173 2.95 0.05 16.82
CA THR A 173 2.16 0.56 17.94
C THR A 173 1.55 1.92 17.63
N ASN A 174 0.47 2.29 18.32
CA ASN A 174 -0.17 3.57 18.08
C ASN A 174 0.54 4.74 18.77
N HIS A 175 1.32 4.49 19.82
CA HIS A 175 2.03 5.54 20.58
C HIS A 175 3.39 5.09 21.12
N GLY A 176 3.80 3.83 20.90
CA GLY A 176 5.02 3.26 21.48
C GLY A 176 4.89 2.88 22.95
N TYR A 177 3.65 2.78 23.48
CA TYR A 177 3.44 2.48 24.89
C TYR A 177 3.71 1.01 25.23
N PRO A 178 4.27 0.70 26.43
CA PRO A 178 4.51 -0.68 26.86
C PRO A 178 3.29 -1.60 26.72
N GLU A 179 2.11 -1.12 27.09
CA GLU A 179 0.85 -1.87 27.00
C GLU A 179 0.43 -2.19 25.55
N GLU A 180 0.80 -1.35 24.59
CA GLU A 180 0.58 -1.59 23.16
C GLU A 180 1.57 -2.65 22.64
N TRP A 181 2.82 -2.58 23.08
CA TRP A 181 3.82 -3.62 22.79
C TRP A 181 3.47 -4.98 23.41
N GLU A 182 2.99 -5.00 24.64
CA GLU A 182 2.49 -6.22 25.30
C GLU A 182 1.27 -6.79 24.56
N ARG A 183 0.36 -5.93 24.11
CA ARG A 183 -0.77 -6.35 23.26
C ARG A 183 -0.29 -6.96 21.95
N PHE A 184 0.64 -6.29 21.27
CA PHE A 184 1.21 -6.76 20.01
C PHE A 184 1.86 -8.13 20.21
N THR A 185 2.68 -8.28 21.25
CA THR A 185 3.34 -9.55 21.61
C THR A 185 2.32 -10.67 21.79
N ALA A 186 1.23 -10.43 22.54
CA ALA A 186 0.20 -11.44 22.76
C ALA A 186 -0.53 -11.87 21.47
N LEU A 187 -0.82 -10.91 20.56
CA LEU A 187 -1.43 -11.21 19.27
C LEU A 187 -0.46 -11.96 18.35
N TRP A 188 0.81 -11.53 18.32
CA TRP A 188 1.85 -12.09 17.49
C TRP A 188 2.23 -13.52 17.91
N GLU A 189 2.48 -13.76 19.20
CA GLU A 189 2.77 -15.11 19.73
C GLU A 189 1.63 -16.09 19.46
N LYS A 190 0.38 -15.63 19.61
CA LYS A 190 -0.80 -16.44 19.28
C LYS A 190 -0.83 -16.79 17.79
N ALA A 191 -0.51 -15.85 16.91
CA ALA A 191 -0.47 -16.09 15.48
C ALA A 191 0.68 -17.03 15.06
N ILE A 192 1.85 -16.90 15.68
CA ILE A 192 2.98 -17.83 15.49
C ILE A 192 2.56 -19.27 15.80
N GLN A 193 1.80 -19.49 16.88
CA GLN A 193 1.27 -20.83 17.21
C GLN A 193 0.33 -21.41 16.14
N THR A 194 -0.21 -20.57 15.27
CA THR A 194 -1.06 -20.98 14.14
C THR A 194 -0.30 -21.12 12.82
N GLY A 195 1.03 -20.91 12.81
CA GLY A 195 1.87 -21.02 11.62
C GLY A 195 2.11 -19.70 10.90
N LEU A 196 2.01 -18.55 11.59
CA LEU A 196 2.38 -17.26 10.99
C LEU A 196 3.87 -17.26 10.60
N PRO A 197 4.22 -16.82 9.37
CA PRO A 197 5.62 -16.62 8.97
C PRO A 197 6.38 -15.65 9.89
N PRO A 198 7.72 -15.70 9.91
CA PRO A 198 8.54 -14.74 10.66
C PRO A 198 8.24 -13.29 10.27
N MET A 199 8.30 -12.36 11.22
CA MET A 199 8.14 -10.94 10.96
C MET A 199 9.45 -10.18 11.14
N TYR A 200 9.65 -9.13 10.34
CA TYR A 200 10.80 -8.22 10.37
C TYR A 200 10.30 -6.78 10.27
N PHE A 201 10.93 -5.83 10.96
CA PHE A 201 10.32 -4.54 11.24
C PHE A 201 11.22 -3.36 10.87
N ALA A 202 10.72 -2.43 10.07
CA ALA A 202 11.15 -1.05 10.13
C ALA A 202 10.46 -0.39 11.33
N VAL A 203 11.09 0.65 11.88
CA VAL A 203 10.47 1.48 12.91
C VAL A 203 9.66 2.59 12.24
N GLY A 204 8.46 2.87 12.73
CA GLY A 204 7.69 4.05 12.34
C GLY A 204 7.76 5.16 13.39
N ASN A 205 7.18 6.32 13.08
CA ASN A 205 7.21 7.44 14.01
C ASN A 205 6.36 7.16 15.27
N HIS A 206 5.21 6.48 15.13
CA HIS A 206 4.35 6.16 16.27
C HIS A 206 5.02 5.18 17.25
N ASP A 207 5.93 4.32 16.78
CA ASP A 207 6.70 3.40 17.63
C ASP A 207 7.65 4.13 18.61
N ILE A 208 8.01 5.38 18.29
CA ILE A 208 8.94 6.22 19.05
C ILE A 208 8.28 7.54 19.53
N HIS A 209 6.98 7.72 19.34
CA HIS A 209 6.22 8.92 19.76
C HIS A 209 6.01 9.05 21.26
N PHE A 210 6.57 8.15 22.06
CA PHE A 210 6.55 8.17 23.52
C PHE A 210 6.90 9.55 24.12
N TYR A 211 7.75 10.33 23.43
CA TYR A 211 8.15 11.66 23.89
C TYR A 211 7.06 12.75 23.75
N LYS A 212 6.13 12.60 22.81
CA LYS A 212 5.07 13.59 22.53
C LYS A 212 4.03 13.64 23.65
N TYR A 213 3.80 12.49 24.29
CA TYR A 213 2.78 12.30 25.31
C TYR A 213 3.37 12.13 26.71
N GLN A 214 4.61 12.59 26.94
CA GLN A 214 5.34 12.42 28.21
C GLN A 214 4.56 12.87 29.45
N ASN A 215 3.64 13.83 29.27
CA ASN A 215 2.83 14.38 30.36
C ASN A 215 1.46 13.70 30.52
N GLU A 216 1.02 12.87 29.56
CA GLU A 216 -0.33 12.28 29.57
C GLU A 216 -0.41 11.00 30.42
N LEU A 217 0.69 10.24 30.49
CA LEU A 217 0.79 9.00 31.27
C LEU A 217 1.99 8.98 32.23
N GLY A 218 2.74 10.08 32.35
CA GLY A 218 3.89 10.21 33.24
C GLY A 218 5.13 9.44 32.82
N PHE A 219 5.18 8.99 31.56
CA PHE A 219 6.34 8.30 31.03
C PHE A 219 7.31 9.28 30.36
N GLN A 220 8.52 9.44 30.90
CA GLN A 220 9.62 10.11 30.22
C GLN A 220 10.62 9.06 29.75
N THR A 221 10.96 9.06 28.46
CA THR A 221 11.96 8.15 27.94
C THR A 221 12.77 8.79 26.82
N ASP A 222 14.07 8.53 26.84
CA ASP A 222 15.02 8.99 25.83
C ASP A 222 15.01 8.09 24.59
N PHE A 223 15.63 8.58 23.52
CA PHE A 223 15.71 7.88 22.24
C PHE A 223 16.34 6.48 22.35
N GLU A 224 17.38 6.32 23.17
CA GLU A 224 18.05 5.03 23.34
C GLU A 224 17.15 4.01 24.04
N THR A 225 16.32 4.45 24.98
CA THR A 225 15.34 3.59 25.65
C THR A 225 14.19 3.20 24.71
N GLN A 226 13.73 4.10 23.84
CA GLN A 226 12.74 3.77 22.80
C GLN A 226 13.31 2.75 21.82
N LYS A 227 14.56 2.96 21.38
CA LYS A 227 15.29 2.02 20.51
C LYS A 227 15.42 0.65 21.15
N ALA A 228 15.89 0.58 22.38
CA ALA A 228 16.00 -0.68 23.11
C ALA A 228 14.63 -1.38 23.30
N THR A 229 13.57 -0.60 23.50
CA THR A 229 12.20 -1.13 23.64
C THR A 229 11.71 -1.72 22.32
N PHE A 230 11.81 -0.98 21.22
CA PHE A 230 11.46 -1.44 19.89
C PHE A 230 12.22 -2.73 19.52
N LEU A 231 13.55 -2.72 19.63
CA LEU A 231 14.40 -3.87 19.29
C LEU A 231 14.04 -5.10 20.12
N ARG A 232 13.73 -4.92 21.40
CA ARG A 232 13.32 -6.00 22.31
C ARG A 232 11.99 -6.63 21.89
N TYR A 233 10.94 -5.82 21.68
CA TYR A 233 9.60 -6.32 21.38
C TYR A 233 9.44 -6.85 19.96
N THR A 234 10.24 -6.34 19.02
CA THR A 234 10.28 -6.83 17.63
C THR A 234 11.24 -8.01 17.43
N HIS A 235 12.00 -8.38 18.46
CA HIS A 235 13.07 -9.38 18.40
C HIS A 235 14.11 -9.10 17.30
N THR A 236 14.36 -7.81 17.03
CA THR A 236 15.32 -7.38 16.02
C THR A 236 16.74 -7.49 16.56
N ASP A 237 17.56 -8.36 15.96
CA ASP A 237 18.97 -8.54 16.30
C ASP A 237 19.83 -7.43 15.66
N SER A 238 19.77 -6.23 16.25
CA SER A 238 20.53 -5.06 15.84
C SER A 238 20.83 -4.16 17.04
N ALA A 239 21.84 -3.29 16.91
CA ALA A 239 22.09 -2.20 17.86
C ALA A 239 21.40 -0.89 17.44
N ASP A 240 20.98 -0.80 16.19
CA ASP A 240 20.42 0.39 15.55
C ASP A 240 19.04 0.07 14.95
N PHE A 241 18.21 1.10 14.73
CA PHE A 241 16.92 0.93 14.07
C PHE A 241 17.07 0.44 12.62
N TYR A 242 18.12 0.88 11.93
CA TYR A 242 18.43 0.38 10.60
C TYR A 242 19.24 -0.92 10.68
N HIS A 243 18.87 -1.88 9.85
CA HIS A 243 19.48 -3.21 9.81
C HIS A 243 19.12 -3.91 8.50
N TYR A 244 19.63 -5.12 8.28
CA TYR A 244 19.21 -5.95 7.16
C TYR A 244 19.22 -7.43 7.53
N ASN A 245 18.40 -8.20 6.83
CA ASN A 245 18.38 -9.65 6.90
C ASN A 245 18.63 -10.23 5.51
N MET A 246 19.51 -11.23 5.44
CA MET A 246 19.70 -12.03 4.23
C MET A 246 18.85 -13.30 4.32
N ILE A 247 17.83 -13.41 3.47
CA ILE A 247 16.94 -14.58 3.45
C ILE A 247 17.00 -15.19 2.06
N GLU A 248 17.49 -16.43 1.98
CA GLU A 248 17.66 -17.15 0.71
C GLU A 248 18.37 -16.35 -0.40
N GLY A 249 19.42 -15.60 -0.03
CA GLY A 249 20.21 -14.80 -0.98
C GLY A 249 19.56 -13.48 -1.40
N ARG A 250 18.55 -13.00 -0.67
CA ARG A 250 17.89 -11.70 -0.88
C ARG A 250 18.15 -10.78 0.30
N TYR A 251 18.37 -9.51 -0.01
CA TYR A 251 18.60 -8.46 0.98
C TYR A 251 17.25 -7.80 1.35
N PHE A 252 16.82 -7.97 2.59
CA PHE A 252 15.70 -7.23 3.18
C PHE A 252 16.27 -6.17 4.11
N ILE A 253 16.17 -4.91 3.71
CA ILE A 253 16.88 -3.77 4.31
C ILE A 253 15.87 -2.85 4.97
N PHE A 254 16.03 -2.57 6.26
CA PHE A 254 15.13 -1.74 7.05
C PHE A 254 15.88 -0.48 7.47
N LEU A 255 15.29 0.68 7.20
CA LEU A 255 15.83 1.98 7.64
C LEU A 255 15.06 2.50 8.86
N GLY A 256 15.67 3.45 9.55
CA GLY A 256 15.08 4.11 10.71
C GLY A 256 15.89 5.34 11.12
N PRO A 257 15.42 6.11 12.11
CA PRO A 257 16.07 7.33 12.54
C PRO A 257 17.43 7.05 13.19
N ASP A 258 18.45 7.86 12.89
CA ASP A 258 19.73 7.87 13.61
C ASP A 258 19.68 8.71 14.90
N ARG A 259 18.70 9.60 15.03
CA ARG A 259 18.47 10.45 16.20
C ARG A 259 17.00 10.76 16.41
N THR A 260 16.67 11.27 17.59
CA THR A 260 15.39 11.94 17.81
C THR A 260 15.23 13.16 16.90
N ILE A 261 13.98 13.56 16.69
CA ILE A 261 13.61 14.78 15.97
C ILE A 261 14.06 16.02 16.75
N ASP A 262 14.66 16.99 16.05
CA ASP A 262 15.15 18.24 16.64
C ASP A 262 13.98 19.22 16.88
N PRO A 263 14.09 20.15 17.85
CA PRO A 263 13.09 21.21 18.02
C PRO A 263 12.88 22.02 16.73
N GLY A 264 11.70 21.93 16.15
CA GLY A 264 11.32 22.63 14.91
C GLY A 264 11.19 21.73 13.68
N GLU A 265 11.59 20.46 13.76
CA GLU A 265 11.27 19.44 12.77
C GLU A 265 9.87 18.82 13.04
N CYS A 266 9.22 18.24 12.01
CA CYS A 266 7.98 17.48 12.23
C CYS A 266 8.30 16.20 13.02
N ASP A 267 7.48 15.89 14.02
CA ASP A 267 7.55 14.63 14.77
C ASP A 267 7.26 13.39 13.92
N CYS A 268 6.69 13.59 12.74
CA CYS A 268 6.41 12.59 11.73
C CYS A 268 7.62 12.26 10.83
N TYR A 269 8.71 13.04 10.89
CA TYR A 269 9.84 12.89 9.99
C TYR A 269 10.89 11.89 10.50
N VAL A 270 11.79 11.50 9.61
CA VAL A 270 12.92 10.60 9.89
C VAL A 270 14.22 11.22 9.40
N HIS A 271 15.23 11.20 10.29
CA HIS A 271 16.59 11.61 9.97
C HIS A 271 17.44 10.40 9.56
N ILE A 272 18.05 10.46 8.38
CA ILE A 272 18.93 9.43 7.84
C ILE A 272 20.34 10.02 7.70
N SER A 273 21.22 9.71 8.65
CA SER A 273 22.56 10.30 8.72
C SER A 273 23.43 9.92 7.51
N GLU A 274 24.48 10.70 7.25
CA GLU A 274 25.48 10.34 6.25
C GLU A 274 26.11 8.95 6.48
N LYS A 275 26.23 8.52 7.75
CA LYS A 275 26.75 7.20 8.10
C LYS A 275 25.79 6.12 7.59
N GLN A 276 24.50 6.27 7.85
CA GLN A 276 23.46 5.35 7.38
C GLN A 276 23.36 5.35 5.85
N GLN A 277 23.45 6.52 5.21
CA GLN A 277 23.48 6.64 3.74
C GLN A 277 24.67 5.89 3.11
N LYS A 278 25.87 6.01 3.69
CA LYS A 278 27.07 5.28 3.23
C LYS A 278 26.94 3.78 3.44
N TRP A 279 26.38 3.36 4.58
CA TRP A 279 26.10 1.95 4.87
C TRP A 279 25.11 1.36 3.87
N LEU A 280 23.99 2.05 3.61
CA LEU A 280 22.99 1.62 2.63
C LEU A 280 23.59 1.52 1.23
N THR A 281 24.37 2.52 0.81
CA THR A 281 25.03 2.53 -0.49
C THR A 281 25.91 1.31 -0.67
N ALA A 282 26.78 1.01 0.31
CA ALA A 282 27.67 -0.15 0.24
C ALA A 282 26.90 -1.47 0.18
N LEU A 283 25.80 -1.59 0.93
CA LEU A 283 24.96 -2.79 0.95
C LEU A 283 24.25 -3.01 -0.40
N LEU A 284 23.74 -1.94 -1.02
CA LEU A 284 23.11 -2.01 -2.33
C LEU A 284 24.12 -2.29 -3.45
N GLU A 285 25.33 -1.71 -3.39
CA GLU A 285 26.43 -2.03 -4.31
C GLU A 285 26.85 -3.50 -4.20
N GLU A 286 26.86 -4.04 -2.97
CA GLU A 286 27.13 -5.45 -2.73
C GLU A 286 26.04 -6.35 -3.34
N ALA A 287 24.76 -6.07 -3.06
CA ALA A 287 23.64 -6.82 -3.61
C ALA A 287 23.65 -6.78 -5.15
N TRP A 288 23.90 -5.60 -5.73
CA TRP A 288 24.04 -5.40 -7.18
C TRP A 288 25.14 -6.28 -7.78
N ARG A 289 26.34 -6.26 -7.19
CA ARG A 289 27.48 -7.07 -7.65
C ARG A 289 27.21 -8.56 -7.57
N GLN A 290 26.35 -8.99 -6.64
CA GLN A 290 25.92 -10.38 -6.49
C GLN A 290 24.72 -10.75 -7.37
N ASN A 291 24.13 -9.78 -8.08
CA ASN A 291 22.84 -9.93 -8.77
C ASN A 291 21.75 -10.48 -7.83
N ALA A 292 21.79 -10.03 -6.56
CA ALA A 292 20.85 -10.41 -5.53
C ALA A 292 19.65 -9.44 -5.50
N PRO A 293 18.41 -9.93 -5.32
CA PRO A 293 17.26 -9.06 -5.07
C PRO A 293 17.45 -8.25 -3.79
N ALA A 294 17.08 -6.98 -3.85
CA ALA A 294 17.13 -6.07 -2.71
C ALA A 294 15.79 -5.35 -2.54
N TYR A 295 15.30 -5.36 -1.30
CA TYR A 295 14.05 -4.73 -0.89
C TYR A 295 14.32 -3.78 0.26
N LEU A 296 13.89 -2.53 0.12
CA LEU A 296 14.10 -1.48 1.10
C LEU A 296 12.79 -1.14 1.79
N PHE A 297 12.79 -1.11 3.12
CA PHE A 297 11.64 -0.76 3.94
C PHE A 297 11.99 0.48 4.74
N LEU A 298 11.23 1.55 4.53
CA LEU A 298 11.30 2.77 5.32
C LEU A 298 9.87 3.22 5.56
N HIS A 299 9.57 3.64 6.79
CA HIS A 299 8.21 4.02 7.11
C HIS A 299 7.73 5.23 6.31
N GLN A 300 8.47 6.33 6.34
CA GLN A 300 8.12 7.55 5.62
C GLN A 300 8.45 7.46 4.11
N PRO A 301 7.51 7.82 3.21
CA PRO A 301 7.82 7.92 1.80
C PRO A 301 8.68 9.14 1.47
N LEU A 302 9.42 9.01 0.38
CA LEU A 302 10.03 10.14 -0.32
C LEU A 302 8.94 11.01 -0.99
N ARG A 303 9.24 12.27 -1.22
CA ARG A 303 8.38 13.23 -1.92
C ARG A 303 8.12 12.80 -3.35
N GLU A 304 6.89 12.95 -3.84
CA GLU A 304 6.49 12.65 -5.23
C GLU A 304 6.72 11.19 -5.65
N THR A 305 6.62 10.22 -4.74
CA THR A 305 6.75 8.79 -5.08
C THR A 305 5.44 8.03 -5.10
N VAL A 306 4.61 8.16 -4.07
CA VAL A 306 3.45 7.28 -3.89
C VAL A 306 2.29 8.06 -3.31
N SER A 307 1.11 7.44 -3.31
CA SER A 307 -0.12 7.97 -2.69
C SER A 307 0.14 8.59 -1.31
N GLY A 308 -0.33 9.82 -1.10
CA GLY A 308 -0.11 10.60 0.12
C GLY A 308 1.22 11.39 0.19
N SER A 309 2.17 11.16 -0.73
CA SER A 309 3.43 11.92 -0.82
C SER A 309 3.52 12.86 -2.03
N LEU A 310 2.44 12.96 -2.83
CA LEU A 310 2.36 13.69 -4.10
C LEU A 310 2.02 15.17 -3.89
N CYS A 311 3.00 15.95 -3.42
CA CYS A 311 2.82 17.35 -3.05
C CYS A 311 2.57 18.28 -4.25
N SER A 312 2.82 17.80 -5.48
CA SER A 312 2.65 18.57 -6.72
C SER A 312 1.23 18.51 -7.32
N LEU A 313 0.35 17.65 -6.80
CA LEU A 313 -1.03 17.54 -7.26
C LEU A 313 -1.89 18.74 -6.83
N ASN A 314 -2.95 19.01 -7.60
CA ASN A 314 -3.93 20.05 -7.32
C ASN A 314 -5.36 19.48 -7.39
N PRO A 315 -6.15 19.50 -6.31
CA PRO A 315 -5.77 19.97 -4.97
C PRO A 315 -4.63 19.11 -4.39
N SER A 316 -3.90 19.64 -3.41
CA SER A 316 -2.88 18.84 -2.73
C SER A 316 -3.57 17.75 -1.91
N ILE A 317 -3.36 16.51 -2.34
CA ILE A 317 -4.11 15.35 -1.85
C ILE A 317 -3.61 14.87 -0.50
N GLN A 318 -2.33 15.10 -0.20
CA GLN A 318 -1.69 15.26 1.10
C GLN A 318 -0.18 15.40 0.89
N SER A 319 0.58 15.83 1.90
CA SER A 319 2.04 15.93 1.84
C SER A 319 2.73 15.17 2.98
N TRP A 320 2.28 13.95 3.30
CA TRP A 320 2.90 13.06 4.31
C TRP A 320 4.09 12.29 3.71
N ASN A 321 4.99 13.03 3.09
CA ASN A 321 6.40 12.61 2.99
C ASN A 321 7.05 12.85 4.36
N GLY A 322 8.19 12.24 4.62
CA GLY A 322 8.83 12.45 5.92
C GLY A 322 10.31 12.21 6.00
N VAL A 323 11.02 12.08 4.89
CA VAL A 323 12.49 11.95 4.91
C VAL A 323 13.13 13.33 4.91
N ILE A 324 13.93 13.65 5.93
CA ILE A 324 14.62 14.94 6.01
C ILE A 324 15.65 15.07 4.87
N GLU A 325 16.47 14.03 4.67
CA GLU A 325 17.45 13.95 3.59
C GLU A 325 16.88 13.38 2.28
N ASP A 326 15.64 13.74 1.93
CA ASP A 326 14.87 13.18 0.80
C ASP A 326 15.67 13.08 -0.51
N ALA A 327 16.25 14.20 -0.96
CA ALA A 327 16.99 14.25 -2.21
C ALA A 327 18.27 13.40 -2.20
N ALA A 328 18.94 13.30 -1.03
CA ALA A 328 20.14 12.50 -0.90
C ALA A 328 19.81 11.00 -0.89
N LEU A 329 18.76 10.60 -0.16
CA LEU A 329 18.30 9.22 -0.15
C LEU A 329 17.80 8.79 -1.53
N ARG A 330 17.00 9.64 -2.21
CA ARG A 330 16.57 9.41 -3.60
C ARG A 330 17.76 9.19 -4.54
N ALA A 331 18.80 10.03 -4.43
CA ALA A 331 19.99 9.91 -5.26
C ALA A 331 20.75 8.59 -5.04
N ILE A 332 20.61 7.96 -3.87
CA ILE A 332 21.15 6.63 -3.58
C ILE A 332 20.25 5.56 -4.17
N THR A 333 18.94 5.57 -3.86
CA THR A 333 18.00 4.53 -4.27
C THR A 333 17.85 4.46 -5.80
N ASP A 334 17.76 5.60 -6.47
CA ASP A 334 17.56 5.65 -7.93
C ASP A 334 18.77 5.20 -8.75
N ARG A 335 19.92 4.91 -8.11
CA ARG A 335 21.06 4.23 -8.75
C ARG A 335 20.81 2.74 -8.98
N PHE A 336 19.83 2.13 -8.31
CA PHE A 336 19.61 0.68 -8.31
C PHE A 336 18.27 0.33 -8.96
N PRO A 337 18.25 0.03 -10.27
CA PRO A 337 17.00 -0.21 -11.00
C PRO A 337 16.26 -1.50 -10.63
N ASN A 338 16.91 -2.38 -9.86
CA ASN A 338 16.33 -3.62 -9.31
C ASN A 338 15.87 -3.45 -7.85
N LEU A 339 16.05 -2.27 -7.25
CA LEU A 339 15.59 -1.97 -5.90
C LEU A 339 14.08 -1.70 -5.91
N VAL A 340 13.39 -2.28 -4.95
CA VAL A 340 11.99 -1.93 -4.64
C VAL A 340 11.93 -1.39 -3.22
N MET A 341 11.43 -0.18 -3.08
CA MET A 341 11.23 0.50 -1.80
C MET A 341 9.76 0.46 -1.41
N PHE A 342 9.47 -0.10 -0.24
CA PHE A 342 8.15 -0.15 0.36
C PHE A 342 8.04 0.83 1.51
N THR A 343 6.94 1.58 1.55
CA THR A 343 6.70 2.61 2.56
C THR A 343 5.26 2.54 3.09
N GLY A 344 5.08 2.99 4.32
CA GLY A 344 3.77 3.15 4.97
C GLY A 344 3.48 4.62 5.20
N HIS A 345 3.14 4.98 6.45
CA HIS A 345 3.00 6.35 6.97
C HIS A 345 1.82 7.14 6.42
N THR A 346 1.48 6.95 5.14
CA THR A 346 0.36 7.65 4.52
C THR A 346 -0.96 6.97 4.86
N HIS A 347 -0.96 5.65 4.99
CA HIS A 347 -2.17 4.80 5.06
C HIS A 347 -3.09 4.91 3.84
N TRP A 348 -2.60 5.42 2.70
CA TRP A 348 -3.43 5.52 1.52
C TRP A 348 -3.84 4.14 1.05
N LYS A 349 -5.13 3.92 0.81
CA LYS A 349 -5.60 2.66 0.23
C LYS A 349 -5.07 2.48 -1.19
N PHE A 350 -5.06 1.24 -1.66
CA PHE A 350 -4.60 0.90 -3.00
C PHE A 350 -5.43 1.50 -4.13
N ASP A 351 -6.74 1.68 -3.92
CA ASP A 351 -7.63 2.45 -4.81
C ASP A 351 -7.43 3.96 -4.61
N SER A 352 -6.23 4.43 -4.92
CA SER A 352 -5.85 5.84 -4.88
C SER A 352 -4.90 6.17 -6.03
N ILE A 353 -4.56 7.45 -6.18
CA ILE A 353 -3.60 7.93 -7.19
C ILE A 353 -2.20 7.43 -6.85
N GLN A 354 -1.57 6.74 -7.81
CA GLN A 354 -0.17 6.29 -7.79
C GLN A 354 0.22 5.50 -6.52
N PRO A 355 -0.39 4.33 -6.25
CA PRO A 355 0.04 3.45 -5.16
C PRO A 355 1.43 2.84 -5.44
N VAL A 356 1.84 2.83 -6.70
CA VAL A 356 3.14 2.34 -7.17
C VAL A 356 3.72 3.34 -8.18
N LEU A 357 4.99 3.68 -8.01
CA LEU A 357 5.80 4.36 -9.02
C LEU A 357 6.85 3.37 -9.55
N PRO A 358 6.62 2.77 -10.73
CA PRO A 358 7.55 1.79 -11.28
C PRO A 358 8.83 2.48 -11.77
N GLY A 359 9.98 1.93 -11.40
CA GLY A 359 11.29 2.42 -11.84
C GLY A 359 11.63 2.07 -13.29
N ARG A 360 10.84 1.18 -13.92
CA ARG A 360 10.93 0.75 -15.34
C ARG A 360 12.36 0.35 -15.76
N GLY A 361 13.04 -0.35 -14.85
CA GLY A 361 14.42 -0.79 -15.02
C GLY A 361 15.48 0.32 -15.14
N LYS A 362 15.13 1.56 -14.78
CA LYS A 362 16.03 2.73 -14.82
C LYS A 362 16.35 3.28 -13.44
N THR A 363 15.39 3.24 -12.52
CA THR A 363 15.49 3.74 -11.15
C THR A 363 14.84 2.75 -10.18
N CYS A 364 14.88 3.06 -8.88
CA CYS A 364 14.13 2.32 -7.87
C CYS A 364 12.62 2.33 -8.20
N SER A 365 11.92 1.26 -7.87
CA SER A 365 10.45 1.24 -7.83
C SER A 365 9.96 1.55 -6.43
N TYR A 366 9.00 2.45 -6.30
CA TYR A 366 8.45 2.87 -5.00
C TYR A 366 7.02 2.36 -4.84
N VAL A 367 6.70 1.85 -3.66
CA VAL A 367 5.45 1.14 -3.39
C VAL A 367 4.87 1.60 -2.05
N ASN A 368 3.64 2.11 -2.09
CA ASN A 368 2.83 2.31 -0.89
C ASN A 368 2.29 0.94 -0.42
N ALA A 369 2.48 0.61 0.85
CA ALA A 369 2.00 -0.62 1.46
C ALA A 369 0.63 -0.49 2.15
N ALA A 370 -0.04 0.66 2.00
CA ALA A 370 -1.33 1.01 2.61
C ALA A 370 -1.27 1.02 4.15
N SER A 371 -2.27 0.45 4.83
CA SER A 371 -2.27 0.30 6.28
C SER A 371 -3.19 -0.85 6.70
N VAL A 372 -2.77 -1.58 7.75
CA VAL A 372 -3.59 -2.62 8.36
C VAL A 372 -4.64 -2.01 9.29
N ALA A 373 -4.35 -0.89 9.95
CA ALA A 373 -5.22 -0.35 11.00
C ALA A 373 -6.45 0.38 10.45
N TYR A 374 -6.25 1.30 9.51
CA TYR A 374 -7.28 2.16 8.92
C TYR A 374 -6.74 2.85 7.67
N LEU A 375 -7.61 3.33 6.78
CA LEU A 375 -7.20 3.81 5.46
C LEU A 375 -7.57 5.26 5.20
N TRP A 376 -6.67 5.99 4.54
CA TRP A 376 -6.96 7.26 3.90
C TRP A 376 -7.15 7.10 2.39
N THR A 377 -7.71 8.12 1.77
CA THR A 377 -8.06 8.16 0.35
C THR A 377 -7.74 9.52 -0.22
N ASP A 378 -7.77 9.62 -1.54
CA ASP A 378 -7.55 10.90 -2.22
C ASP A 378 -8.59 12.00 -1.90
N LYS A 379 -9.69 11.66 -1.23
CA LYS A 379 -10.79 12.59 -0.93
C LYS A 379 -10.79 13.06 0.52
N ASN A 380 -10.54 12.13 1.44
CA ASN A 380 -10.49 12.38 2.86
C ASN A 380 -9.05 12.59 3.37
N GLY A 381 -8.08 12.75 2.48
CA GLY A 381 -6.70 13.06 2.86
C GLY A 381 -6.27 14.48 2.53
N THR A 382 -7.13 15.22 1.83
CA THR A 382 -6.77 16.49 1.21
C THR A 382 -6.53 17.57 2.26
N LEU A 383 -5.54 18.43 2.02
CA LEU A 383 -5.27 19.56 2.92
C LEU A 383 -6.43 20.58 2.99
N GLU A 384 -7.43 20.47 2.10
CA GLU A 384 -8.53 21.42 1.97
C GLU A 384 -9.73 21.10 2.88
N ASN A 385 -9.81 19.91 3.48
CA ASN A 385 -10.98 19.44 4.23
C ASN A 385 -10.64 19.16 5.72
N GLU A 386 -10.90 20.13 6.59
CA GLU A 386 -10.64 20.04 8.04
C GLU A 386 -11.54 19.01 8.79
N ASN A 387 -12.51 18.38 8.13
CA ASN A 387 -13.44 17.40 8.74
C ASN A 387 -13.19 15.96 8.27
N ASP A 388 -12.05 15.73 7.63
CA ASP A 388 -11.72 14.42 7.09
C ASP A 388 -11.46 13.40 8.21
N SER A 389 -11.94 12.17 7.98
CA SER A 389 -11.75 11.03 8.89
C SER A 389 -11.38 9.79 8.09
N PRO A 390 -10.52 8.92 8.63
CA PRO A 390 -10.09 7.73 7.91
C PRO A 390 -11.27 6.77 7.68
N GLU A 391 -11.20 6.01 6.59
CA GLU A 391 -12.11 4.91 6.32
C GLU A 391 -11.68 3.66 7.11
N LEU A 392 -12.67 2.88 7.53
CA LEU A 392 -12.40 1.51 8.01
C LEU A 392 -11.95 0.66 6.82
N GLY A 393 -10.82 0.00 6.98
CA GLY A 393 -10.27 -0.95 6.02
C GLY A 393 -8.93 -1.48 6.54
N SER A 394 -8.45 -2.55 5.92
CA SER A 394 -7.19 -3.19 6.32
C SER A 394 -6.55 -3.78 5.08
N GLU A 395 -5.46 -3.19 4.62
CA GLU A 395 -4.80 -3.56 3.38
C GLU A 395 -3.31 -3.88 3.57
N GLY A 396 -2.77 -4.71 2.68
CA GLY A 396 -1.34 -5.03 2.61
C GLY A 396 -1.00 -5.78 1.32
N LEU A 397 0.26 -6.12 1.13
CA LEU A 397 0.77 -6.70 -0.13
C LEU A 397 1.28 -8.13 0.06
N PHE A 398 0.91 -9.02 -0.86
CA PHE A 398 1.65 -10.25 -1.12
C PHE A 398 2.57 -10.01 -2.31
N VAL A 399 3.87 -10.17 -2.11
CA VAL A 399 4.90 -9.94 -3.10
C VAL A 399 5.43 -11.28 -3.59
N ASP A 400 5.10 -11.63 -4.84
CA ASP A 400 5.53 -12.85 -5.49
C ASP A 400 6.72 -12.57 -6.41
N GLU A 401 7.87 -13.16 -6.12
CA GLU A 401 9.10 -12.97 -6.91
C GLU A 401 9.20 -14.05 -8.00
N TYR A 402 9.54 -13.63 -9.22
CA TYR A 402 9.89 -14.47 -10.36
C TYR A 402 11.31 -14.11 -10.84
N ASP A 403 11.85 -14.85 -11.81
CA ASP A 403 13.22 -14.64 -12.28
C ASP A 403 13.49 -13.24 -12.86
N ASP A 404 12.49 -12.61 -13.48
CA ASP A 404 12.63 -11.35 -14.24
C ASP A 404 11.55 -10.30 -13.92
N PHE A 405 10.65 -10.61 -12.98
CA PHE A 405 9.71 -9.63 -12.47
C PHE A 405 9.26 -9.95 -11.05
N ILE A 406 8.66 -8.95 -10.43
CA ILE A 406 7.96 -9.07 -9.16
C ILE A 406 6.48 -8.78 -9.41
N LEU A 407 5.61 -9.63 -8.87
CA LEU A 407 4.17 -9.43 -8.88
C LEU A 407 3.73 -8.91 -7.52
N LEU A 408 3.29 -7.66 -7.48
CA LEU A 408 2.66 -7.04 -6.31
C LEU A 408 1.16 -7.33 -6.32
N ARG A 409 0.64 -7.89 -5.23
CA ARG A 409 -0.78 -8.17 -5.08
C ARG A 409 -1.31 -7.61 -3.78
N GLY A 410 -2.07 -6.53 -3.89
CA GLY A 410 -2.82 -5.96 -2.78
C GLY A 410 -3.90 -6.91 -2.30
N TYR A 411 -4.11 -6.96 -0.99
CA TYR A 411 -5.16 -7.73 -0.35
C TYR A 411 -5.84 -6.89 0.71
N ASP A 412 -7.17 -6.92 0.73
CA ASP A 412 -8.01 -6.33 1.76
C ASP A 412 -8.34 -7.42 2.78
N PHE A 413 -7.68 -7.36 3.93
CA PHE A 413 -7.83 -8.30 5.05
C PHE A 413 -9.18 -8.15 5.76
N ALA A 414 -9.81 -6.98 5.68
CA ALA A 414 -11.14 -6.77 6.26
C ALA A 414 -12.23 -7.39 5.37
N ALA A 415 -12.08 -7.28 4.05
CA ALA A 415 -13.01 -7.87 3.09
C ALA A 415 -12.72 -9.35 2.77
N GLY A 416 -11.51 -9.85 3.05
CA GLY A 416 -11.06 -11.19 2.66
C GLY A 416 -10.96 -11.35 1.13
N LYS A 417 -10.47 -10.32 0.44
CA LYS A 417 -10.44 -10.24 -1.03
C LYS A 417 -9.14 -9.63 -1.55
N TRP A 418 -8.74 -10.05 -2.75
CA TRP A 418 -7.67 -9.39 -3.49
C TRP A 418 -8.11 -7.98 -3.90
N SER A 419 -7.21 -7.02 -3.77
CA SER A 419 -7.45 -5.65 -4.24
C SER A 419 -7.48 -5.63 -5.77
N ALA A 420 -8.59 -5.18 -6.34
CA ALA A 420 -8.77 -5.06 -7.77
C ALA A 420 -7.98 -3.89 -8.39
N SER A 421 -7.56 -2.93 -7.57
CA SER A 421 -6.79 -1.75 -7.94
C SER A 421 -5.28 -1.89 -7.69
N ALA A 422 -4.83 -2.95 -7.01
CA ALA A 422 -3.41 -3.20 -6.75
C ALA A 422 -2.96 -4.58 -7.19
N GLN A 423 -2.84 -4.78 -8.49
CA GLN A 423 -2.14 -5.92 -9.09
C GLN A 423 -1.11 -5.34 -10.06
N PHE A 424 0.18 -5.37 -9.73
CA PHE A 424 1.22 -4.70 -10.53
C PHE A 424 2.38 -5.63 -10.83
N LEU A 425 2.97 -5.46 -12.02
CA LEU A 425 4.22 -6.10 -12.40
C LEU A 425 5.35 -5.07 -12.33
N LEU A 426 6.37 -5.35 -11.52
CA LEU A 426 7.62 -4.61 -11.51
C LEU A 426 8.68 -5.41 -12.25
N GLU A 427 9.24 -4.82 -13.31
CA GLU A 427 10.36 -5.42 -14.03
C GLU A 427 11.59 -5.46 -13.12
N THR A 428 12.30 -6.59 -13.09
CA THR A 428 13.58 -6.70 -12.40
C THR A 428 14.69 -6.91 -13.41
N PRO A 429 15.42 -5.85 -13.81
CA PRO A 429 16.54 -6.01 -14.74
C PRO A 429 17.61 -6.88 -14.09
N THR A 430 18.02 -7.95 -14.77
CA THR A 430 19.22 -8.69 -14.37
C THR A 430 20.47 -7.86 -14.68
N ALA A 431 21.46 -7.86 -13.79
CA ALA A 431 22.71 -7.10 -13.92
C ALA A 431 23.45 -7.36 -15.26
N ASN A 432 23.27 -8.54 -15.86
CA ASN A 432 23.90 -8.91 -17.13
C ASN A 432 23.36 -8.17 -18.37
N ASN A 433 22.20 -7.51 -18.29
CA ASN A 433 21.58 -6.89 -19.46
C ASN A 433 21.95 -5.41 -19.66
N ASN A 434 22.44 -4.72 -18.63
CA ASN A 434 22.56 -3.26 -18.68
C ASN A 434 23.99 -2.71 -18.79
N GLY A 435 25.03 -3.54 -18.73
CA GLY A 435 26.42 -3.12 -18.96
C GLY A 435 26.92 -1.99 -18.05
N GLN A 436 26.17 -1.62 -17.00
CA GLN A 436 26.54 -0.59 -16.05
C GLN A 436 27.37 -1.22 -14.93
N THR A 437 28.68 -1.03 -15.02
CA THR A 437 29.61 -1.20 -13.90
C THR A 437 29.66 0.11 -13.13
N TYR A 438 29.28 0.08 -11.85
CA TYR A 438 29.52 1.20 -10.93
C TYR A 438 30.93 1.14 -10.36
#